data_AF-A0A7Y4MG06-F1
#
_entry.id   AF-A0A7Y4MG06-F1
#
_cell.length_a   1.000
_cell.length_b   1.000
_cell.length_c   1.000
_cell.angle_alpha   90.00
_cell.angle_beta   90.00
_cell.angle_gamma   90.00
#
_symmetry.space_group_name_H-M   'P 1'
#
loop_
_entity.id
_entity.type
_entity.pdbx_description
1 polymer ?
#
loop_
_entity_poly.entity_id
_entity_poly.type
_entity_poly.pdbx_seq_one_letter_code
_entity_poly.pdbx_strand_id
1 'polypeptide(L)'
;MAVTAKSFQLWRSQIAPNDTVSDLCRKAGIKRSTLGQQLVRGKVAVATIVSIARAYGLHPVEALGNFEGYRDLPGGMREPTDAELISQVSHIDILRLVVARSRDEEAAGHPVQLDLASFPHQTSVRGWIDAIDTGDLRQALAGKTGIAPQNLSAQLTAGRLTPELALEAARLAGVSLASGLVVTNLITPSEGGWPAEGRHRALGRKSDADLVLLARDRLDGLGKALKKLELAHSRDQDLWENLG
;
A
#
# COMPACT_ATOMS: atom_id res chain seq x y z
N MET A 1 -13.35 -2.23 3.35
CA MET A 1 -14.13 -3.34 2.78
C MET A 1 -13.99 -4.59 3.65
N ALA A 2 -14.74 -5.65 3.36
CA ALA A 2 -15.05 -6.68 4.33
C ALA A 2 -15.48 -8.00 3.70
N VAL A 3 -15.16 -9.10 4.39
CA VAL A 3 -15.68 -10.44 4.09
C VAL A 3 -17.01 -10.65 4.79
N THR A 4 -17.80 -11.63 4.34
CA THR A 4 -19.06 -11.95 5.01
C THR A 4 -18.81 -12.45 6.44
N ALA A 5 -19.67 -12.08 7.37
CA ALA A 5 -19.59 -12.57 8.75
C ALA A 5 -19.70 -14.10 8.81
N LYS A 6 -20.47 -14.72 7.91
CA LYS A 6 -20.60 -16.19 7.83
C LYS A 6 -19.28 -16.85 7.46
N SER A 7 -18.61 -16.39 6.39
CA SER A 7 -17.31 -16.91 5.98
C SER A 7 -16.25 -16.69 7.08
N PHE A 8 -16.28 -15.53 7.74
CA PHE A 8 -15.40 -15.25 8.87
C PHE A 8 -15.62 -16.21 10.04
N GLN A 9 -16.87 -16.49 10.41
CA GLN A 9 -17.16 -17.41 11.52
C GLN A 9 -16.71 -18.85 11.23
N LEU A 10 -16.85 -19.30 9.98
CA LEU A 10 -16.34 -20.61 9.54
C LEU A 10 -14.81 -20.68 9.62
N TRP A 11 -14.12 -19.67 9.09
CA TRP A 11 -12.66 -19.59 9.19
C TRP A 11 -12.20 -19.54 10.66
N ARG A 12 -12.85 -18.71 11.48
CA ARG A 12 -12.58 -18.60 12.92
C ARG A 12 -12.69 -19.95 13.63
N SER A 13 -13.74 -20.74 13.36
CA SER A 13 -13.92 -22.03 14.02
C SER A 13 -12.83 -23.05 13.68
N GLN A 14 -12.14 -22.88 12.54
CA GLN A 14 -11.03 -23.75 12.14
C GLN A 14 -9.73 -23.34 12.83
N ILE A 15 -9.43 -22.04 12.89
CA ILE A 15 -8.15 -21.55 13.42
C ILE A 15 -8.12 -21.41 14.95
N ALA A 16 -9.30 -21.29 15.56
CA ALA A 16 -9.45 -21.01 16.99
C ALA A 16 -10.65 -21.77 17.59
N PRO A 17 -10.71 -23.12 17.47
CA PRO A 17 -11.87 -23.91 17.85
C PRO A 17 -12.21 -23.82 19.35
N ASN A 18 -11.19 -23.63 20.19
CA ASN A 18 -11.33 -23.61 21.65
C ASN A 18 -11.43 -22.20 22.24
N ASP A 19 -11.23 -21.15 21.42
CA ASP A 19 -11.19 -19.78 21.92
C ASP A 19 -12.57 -19.11 21.80
N THR A 20 -12.95 -18.40 22.86
CA THR A 20 -14.12 -17.54 22.81
C THR A 20 -13.88 -16.33 21.91
N VAL A 21 -14.95 -15.65 21.50
CA VAL A 21 -14.82 -14.36 20.78
C VAL A 21 -14.04 -13.33 21.61
N SER A 22 -14.14 -13.40 22.94
CA SER A 22 -13.39 -12.52 23.84
C SER A 22 -11.89 -12.83 23.84
N ASP A 23 -11.52 -14.11 23.83
CA ASP A 23 -10.11 -14.53 23.75
C ASP A 23 -9.47 -14.13 22.44
N LEU A 24 -10.17 -14.37 21.33
CA LEU A 24 -9.71 -13.97 20.00
C LEU A 24 -9.51 -12.45 19.91
N CYS A 25 -10.47 -11.66 20.40
CA CYS A 25 -10.34 -10.19 20.42
C CYS A 25 -9.13 -9.73 21.24
N ARG A 26 -8.93 -10.35 22.42
CA ARG A 26 -7.79 -10.03 23.30
C ARG A 26 -6.46 -10.37 22.63
N LYS A 27 -6.32 -11.56 22.05
CA LYS A 27 -5.10 -11.98 21.33
C LYS A 27 -4.80 -11.06 20.14
N ALA A 28 -5.82 -10.68 19.38
CA ALA A 28 -5.68 -9.84 18.19
C ALA A 28 -5.58 -8.33 18.47
N GLY A 29 -5.68 -7.90 19.74
CA GLY A 29 -5.69 -6.47 20.08
C GLY A 29 -6.92 -5.71 19.57
N ILE A 30 -8.04 -6.41 19.34
CA ILE A 30 -9.28 -5.85 18.77
C ILE A 30 -10.27 -5.60 19.89
N LYS A 31 -10.90 -4.41 19.91
CA LYS A 31 -12.01 -4.16 20.84
C LYS A 31 -13.17 -5.11 20.54
N ARG A 32 -13.68 -5.80 21.56
CA ARG A 32 -14.84 -6.71 21.42
C ARG A 32 -16.06 -6.05 20.77
N SER A 33 -16.32 -4.79 21.11
CA SER A 33 -17.40 -4.00 20.50
C SER A 33 -17.21 -3.80 19.00
N THR A 34 -15.97 -3.60 18.53
CA THR A 34 -15.66 -3.46 17.11
C THR A 34 -15.99 -4.74 16.34
N LEU A 35 -15.52 -5.90 16.82
CA LEU A 35 -15.83 -7.17 16.15
C LEU A 35 -17.33 -7.50 16.24
N GLY A 36 -17.96 -7.26 17.40
CA GLY A 36 -19.40 -7.43 17.57
C GLY A 36 -20.22 -6.61 16.57
N GLN A 37 -19.91 -5.33 16.40
CA GLN A 37 -20.57 -4.46 15.43
C GLN A 37 -20.36 -4.93 13.98
N GLN A 38 -19.15 -5.40 13.64
CA GLN A 38 -18.86 -5.97 12.32
C GLN A 38 -19.71 -7.22 12.05
N LEU A 39 -19.82 -8.12 13.03
CA LEU A 39 -20.65 -9.32 12.92
C LEU A 39 -22.14 -9.00 12.77
N VAL A 40 -22.66 -8.06 13.56
CA VAL A 40 -24.06 -7.60 13.46
C VAL A 40 -24.35 -6.98 12.10
N ARG A 41 -23.40 -6.22 11.52
CA ARG A 41 -23.50 -5.66 10.17
C ARG A 41 -23.29 -6.70 9.06
N GLY A 42 -23.05 -7.96 9.41
CA GLY A 42 -22.83 -9.07 8.47
C GLY A 42 -21.51 -9.01 7.71
N LYS A 43 -20.59 -8.12 8.09
CA LYS A 43 -19.36 -7.81 7.34
C LYS A 43 -18.18 -7.57 8.27
N VAL A 44 -17.10 -8.34 8.10
CA VAL A 44 -15.87 -8.27 8.89
C VAL A 44 -14.75 -7.65 8.08
N ALA A 45 -14.13 -6.59 8.60
CA ALA A 45 -13.11 -5.86 7.87
C ALA A 45 -11.87 -6.73 7.63
N VAL A 46 -11.24 -6.57 6.46
CA VAL A 46 -10.03 -7.34 6.09
C VAL A 46 -8.89 -7.13 7.09
N ALA A 47 -8.71 -5.90 7.59
CA ALA A 47 -7.73 -5.60 8.64
C ALA A 47 -7.97 -6.38 9.95
N THR A 48 -9.24 -6.68 10.29
CA THR A 48 -9.58 -7.55 11.42
C THR A 48 -9.04 -8.96 11.20
N ILE A 49 -9.22 -9.51 9.98
CA ILE A 49 -8.75 -10.85 9.61
C ILE A 49 -7.22 -10.92 9.72
N VAL A 50 -6.53 -9.93 9.16
CA VAL A 50 -5.05 -9.85 9.20
C VAL A 50 -4.54 -9.77 10.64
N SER A 51 -5.17 -8.97 11.49
CA SER A 51 -4.79 -8.85 12.91
C SER A 51 -5.00 -10.16 13.66
N ILE A 52 -6.09 -10.88 13.39
CA ILE A 52 -6.35 -12.21 13.96
C ILE A 52 -5.34 -13.22 13.42
N ALA A 53 -5.08 -13.25 12.11
CA ALA A 53 -4.11 -14.17 11.52
C ALA A 53 -2.75 -14.06 12.21
N ARG A 54 -2.22 -12.84 12.35
CA ARG A 54 -0.97 -12.58 13.09
C ARG A 54 -1.01 -13.08 14.53
N ALA A 55 -2.10 -12.82 15.24
CA ALA A 55 -2.26 -13.25 16.64
C ALA A 55 -2.30 -14.77 16.85
N TYR A 56 -2.64 -15.52 15.81
CA TYR A 56 -2.62 -16.99 15.80
C TYR A 56 -1.42 -17.57 15.05
N GLY A 57 -0.41 -16.75 14.71
CA GLY A 57 0.80 -17.21 14.03
C GLY A 57 0.58 -17.64 12.57
N LEU A 58 -0.53 -17.22 11.96
CA LEU A 58 -0.86 -17.52 10.58
C LEU A 58 -0.33 -16.44 9.65
N HIS A 59 0.18 -16.85 8.49
CA HIS A 59 0.60 -15.92 7.45
C HIS A 59 -0.62 -15.16 6.89
N PRO A 60 -0.66 -13.81 6.90
CA PRO A 60 -1.85 -13.06 6.50
C PRO A 60 -2.32 -13.31 5.07
N VAL A 61 -1.40 -13.50 4.12
CA VAL A 61 -1.74 -13.80 2.72
C VAL A 61 -2.48 -15.13 2.62
N GLU A 62 -2.01 -16.17 3.32
CA GLU A 62 -2.66 -17.49 3.36
C GLU A 62 -4.04 -17.41 4.03
N ALA A 63 -4.13 -16.67 5.15
CA ALA A 63 -5.39 -16.45 5.84
C ALA A 63 -6.43 -15.76 4.93
N LEU A 64 -6.02 -14.70 4.22
CA LEU A 64 -6.88 -14.01 3.27
C LEU A 64 -7.32 -14.90 2.10
N GLY A 65 -6.46 -15.83 1.65
CA GLY A 65 -6.76 -16.83 0.63
C GLY A 65 -7.99 -17.70 0.92
N ASN A 66 -8.45 -17.78 2.17
CA ASN A 66 -9.67 -18.51 2.54
C ASN A 66 -10.96 -17.79 2.17
N PHE A 67 -10.89 -16.52 1.74
CA PHE A 67 -12.05 -15.68 1.47
C PHE A 67 -12.23 -15.44 -0.02
N GLU A 68 -13.50 -15.37 -0.44
CA GLU A 68 -13.86 -15.00 -1.82
C GLU A 68 -13.30 -13.61 -2.17
N GLY A 69 -12.85 -13.45 -3.41
CA GLY A 69 -12.15 -12.25 -3.88
C GLY A 69 -10.65 -12.24 -3.59
N TYR A 70 -10.16 -13.09 -2.69
CA TYR A 70 -8.76 -13.20 -2.28
C TYR A 70 -8.15 -14.60 -2.49
N ARG A 71 -8.90 -15.57 -3.01
CA ARG A 71 -8.46 -16.97 -3.13
C ARG A 71 -7.18 -17.16 -3.95
N ASP A 72 -6.96 -16.30 -4.92
CA ASP A 72 -5.79 -16.28 -5.79
C ASP A 72 -4.58 -15.56 -5.16
N LEU A 73 -4.76 -14.86 -4.03
CA LEU A 73 -3.71 -14.07 -3.40
C LEU A 73 -2.46 -14.89 -3.03
N PRO A 74 -2.55 -16.08 -2.40
CA PRO A 74 -1.36 -16.90 -2.13
C PRO A 74 -0.60 -17.29 -3.39
N GLY A 75 -1.32 -17.74 -4.43
CA GLY A 75 -0.73 -18.13 -5.71
C GLY A 75 -0.23 -16.95 -6.57
N GLY A 76 -0.68 -15.72 -6.26
CA GLY A 76 -0.28 -14.50 -6.93
C GLY A 76 0.84 -13.72 -6.22
N MET A 77 1.37 -14.24 -5.11
CA MET A 77 2.52 -13.65 -4.43
C MET A 77 3.79 -13.86 -5.26
N ARG A 78 4.54 -12.79 -5.51
CA ARG A 78 5.75 -12.75 -6.36
C ARG A 78 6.66 -11.65 -5.84
N GLU A 79 7.93 -11.68 -6.22
CA GLU A 79 8.84 -10.56 -5.94
C GLU A 79 8.35 -9.29 -6.66
N PRO A 80 8.34 -8.11 -6.00
CA PRO A 80 7.98 -6.85 -6.64
C PRO A 80 8.98 -6.47 -7.73
N THR A 81 8.51 -5.76 -8.75
CA THR A 81 9.37 -5.18 -9.79
C THR A 81 10.25 -4.04 -9.22
N ASP A 82 11.32 -3.70 -9.93
CA ASP A 82 12.18 -2.56 -9.57
C ASP A 82 11.38 -1.24 -9.53
N ALA A 83 10.40 -1.08 -10.43
CA ALA A 83 9.52 0.09 -10.45
C ALA A 83 8.68 0.18 -9.17
N GLU A 84 8.11 -0.95 -8.71
CA GLU A 84 7.39 -1.02 -7.44
C GLU A 84 8.30 -0.68 -6.26
N LEU A 85 9.50 -1.25 -6.19
CA LEU A 85 10.46 -0.98 -5.12
C LEU A 85 10.87 0.49 -5.06
N ILE A 86 11.24 1.07 -6.21
CA ILE A 86 11.64 2.49 -6.33
C ILE A 86 10.47 3.43 -6.01
N SER A 87 9.23 3.03 -6.28
CA SER A 87 8.05 3.81 -5.92
C SER A 87 7.88 4.04 -4.41
N GLN A 88 8.53 3.21 -3.59
CA GLN A 88 8.51 3.26 -2.13
C GLN A 88 9.78 3.86 -1.54
N VAL A 89 10.54 4.62 -2.33
CA VAL A 89 11.69 5.41 -1.88
C VAL A 89 11.28 6.87 -1.80
N SER A 90 11.59 7.51 -0.68
CA SER A 90 11.31 8.94 -0.47
C SER A 90 12.09 9.80 -1.46
N HIS A 91 11.50 10.92 -1.88
CA HIS A 91 12.21 11.93 -2.68
C HIS A 91 13.45 12.46 -1.95
N ILE A 92 13.43 12.53 -0.61
CA ILE A 92 14.60 12.93 0.19
C ILE A 92 15.74 11.93 0.02
N ASP A 93 15.46 10.63 0.09
CA ASP A 93 16.50 9.60 -0.06
C ASP A 93 17.05 9.54 -1.48
N ILE A 94 16.20 9.78 -2.48
CA ILE A 94 16.63 9.94 -3.88
C ILE A 94 17.61 11.11 -4.01
N LEU A 95 17.31 12.27 -3.41
CA LEU A 95 18.21 13.43 -3.43
C LEU A 95 19.51 13.18 -2.65
N ARG A 96 19.43 12.52 -1.49
CA ARG A 96 20.62 12.11 -0.72
C ARG A 96 21.53 11.23 -1.57
N LEU A 97 20.97 10.28 -2.31
CA LEU A 97 21.75 9.41 -3.19
C LEU A 97 22.38 10.18 -4.35
N VAL A 98 21.67 11.12 -4.99
CA VAL A 98 22.25 11.98 -6.04
C VAL A 98 23.48 12.71 -5.51
N VAL A 99 23.37 13.30 -4.32
CA VAL A 99 24.49 14.02 -3.69
C VAL A 99 25.64 13.07 -3.34
N ALA A 100 25.35 11.91 -2.75
CA ALA A 100 26.36 10.92 -2.39
C ALA A 100 27.15 10.43 -3.61
N ARG A 101 26.45 10.13 -4.73
CA ARG A 101 27.10 9.73 -5.98
C ARG A 101 27.94 10.84 -6.60
N SER A 102 27.52 12.10 -6.51
CA SER A 102 28.34 13.23 -7.00
C SER A 102 29.62 13.47 -6.18
N ARG A 103 29.74 12.83 -5.01
CA ARG A 103 30.88 12.89 -4.10
C ARG A 103 31.68 11.60 -4.08
N ASP A 104 31.35 10.64 -4.95
CA ASP A 104 31.93 9.29 -4.97
C ASP A 104 31.76 8.51 -3.64
N GLU A 105 30.79 8.90 -2.80
CA GLU A 105 30.45 8.21 -1.53
C GLU A 105 29.58 6.96 -1.78
N GLU A 106 28.89 6.93 -2.93
CA GLU A 106 28.04 5.85 -3.42
C GLU A 106 28.32 5.61 -4.90
N ALA A 107 28.05 4.41 -5.40
CA ALA A 107 28.32 4.07 -6.80
C ALA A 107 27.15 3.32 -7.46
N ALA A 108 26.97 3.55 -8.76
CA ALA A 108 26.04 2.75 -9.57
C ALA A 108 26.47 1.28 -9.62
N GLY A 109 25.48 0.38 -9.77
CA GLY A 109 25.69 -1.06 -9.89
C GLY A 109 25.86 -1.80 -8.55
N HIS A 110 25.97 -1.08 -7.44
CA HIS A 110 26.04 -1.65 -6.09
C HIS A 110 24.75 -1.35 -5.30
N PRO A 111 24.34 -2.21 -4.36
CA PRO A 111 23.27 -1.88 -3.44
C PRO A 111 23.60 -0.58 -2.68
N VAL A 112 22.64 0.33 -2.63
CA VAL A 112 22.76 1.58 -1.86
C VAL A 112 23.04 1.24 -0.38
N GLN A 113 23.92 2.00 0.27
CA GLN A 113 24.28 1.84 1.69
C GLN A 113 23.56 2.84 2.60
N LEU A 114 22.96 3.89 2.02
CA LEU A 114 22.12 4.83 2.76
C LEU A 114 20.97 4.12 3.49
N ASP A 115 20.75 4.52 4.75
CA ASP A 115 19.53 4.17 5.47
C ASP A 115 18.33 4.88 4.83
N LEU A 116 17.45 4.09 4.21
CA LEU A 116 16.27 4.55 3.49
C LEU A 116 15.09 4.66 4.45
N ALA A 117 14.36 5.77 4.36
CA ALA A 117 13.19 5.99 5.20
C ALA A 117 12.19 4.84 5.10
N SER A 118 11.48 4.59 6.21
CA SER A 118 10.42 3.58 6.25
C SER A 118 9.29 3.90 5.27
N PHE A 119 8.64 2.84 4.79
CA PHE A 119 7.45 2.91 3.95
C PHE A 119 6.37 2.00 4.55
N PRO A 120 5.08 2.26 4.27
CA PRO A 120 4.57 3.28 3.35
C PRO A 120 4.52 4.71 3.93
N HIS A 121 4.63 5.71 3.05
CA HIS A 121 4.44 7.14 3.31
C HIS A 121 3.19 7.67 2.58
N GLN A 122 2.81 8.93 2.78
CA GLN A 122 1.55 9.51 2.25
C GLN A 122 1.37 9.33 0.74
N THR A 123 2.48 9.32 -0.02
CA THR A 123 2.47 9.17 -1.48
C THR A 123 2.67 7.72 -1.96
N SER A 124 2.88 6.74 -1.05
CA SER A 124 3.20 5.35 -1.40
C SER A 124 2.18 4.70 -2.31
N VAL A 125 0.89 4.84 -1.99
CA VAL A 125 -0.21 4.26 -2.77
C VAL A 125 -0.26 4.83 -4.18
N ARG A 126 -0.17 6.17 -4.30
CA ARG A 126 -0.20 6.84 -5.60
C ARG A 126 1.05 6.50 -6.41
N GLY A 127 2.21 6.55 -5.78
CA GLY A 127 3.49 6.23 -6.40
C GLY A 127 3.55 4.79 -6.90
N TRP A 128 2.98 3.84 -6.15
CA TRP A 128 2.85 2.45 -6.58
C TRP A 128 1.95 2.33 -7.79
N ILE A 129 0.74 2.92 -7.77
CA ILE A 129 -0.17 2.91 -8.92
C ILE A 129 0.51 3.50 -10.16
N ASP A 130 1.21 4.64 -10.04
CA ASP A 130 1.96 5.24 -11.15
C ASP A 130 3.09 4.33 -11.66
N ALA A 131 3.72 3.54 -10.79
CA ALA A 131 4.82 2.66 -11.15
C ALA A 131 4.37 1.36 -11.83
N ILE A 132 3.15 0.91 -11.56
CA ILE A 132 2.58 -0.30 -12.18
C ILE A 132 1.64 0.02 -13.35
N ASP A 133 1.37 1.30 -13.62
CA ASP A 133 0.51 1.73 -14.72
C ASP A 133 1.24 1.61 -16.06
N THR A 134 0.79 0.68 -16.90
CA THR A 134 1.32 0.47 -18.26
C THR A 134 0.67 1.38 -19.30
N GLY A 135 -0.25 2.27 -18.92
CA GLY A 135 -0.81 3.32 -19.77
C GLY A 135 -2.26 3.69 -19.46
N ASP A 136 -3.10 2.72 -19.11
CA ASP A 136 -4.54 2.90 -18.90
C ASP A 136 -5.07 2.23 -17.61
N LEU A 137 -4.18 1.88 -16.67
CA LEU A 137 -4.53 1.08 -15.48
C LEU A 137 -5.69 1.70 -14.68
N ARG A 138 -5.68 3.02 -14.52
CA ARG A 138 -6.75 3.73 -13.78
C ARG A 138 -8.11 3.63 -14.46
N GLN A 139 -8.13 3.68 -15.79
CA GLN A 139 -9.35 3.55 -16.57
C GLN A 139 -9.84 2.09 -16.54
N ALA A 140 -8.93 1.14 -16.74
CA ALA A 140 -9.23 -0.29 -16.65
C ALA A 140 -9.77 -0.67 -15.26
N LEU A 141 -9.14 -0.16 -14.19
CA LEU A 141 -9.59 -0.38 -12.80
C LEU A 141 -10.97 0.20 -12.54
N ALA A 142 -11.23 1.42 -13.02
CA ALA A 142 -12.56 2.05 -12.92
C ALA A 142 -13.62 1.22 -13.65
N GLY A 143 -13.35 0.79 -14.89
CA GLY A 143 -14.27 -0.02 -15.68
C GLY A 143 -14.53 -1.39 -15.05
N LYS A 144 -13.49 -2.04 -14.51
CA LYS A 144 -13.57 -3.38 -13.94
C LYS A 144 -14.29 -3.44 -12.58
N THR A 145 -14.11 -2.41 -11.75
CA THR A 145 -14.61 -2.38 -10.37
C THR A 145 -15.88 -1.52 -10.20
N GLY A 146 -16.24 -0.76 -11.23
CA GLY A 146 -17.37 0.18 -11.19
C GLY A 146 -17.13 1.41 -10.30
N ILE A 147 -15.90 1.60 -9.78
CA ILE A 147 -15.58 2.84 -9.05
C ILE A 147 -15.56 4.02 -10.03
N ALA A 148 -16.25 5.10 -9.68
CA ALA A 148 -16.17 6.33 -10.45
C ALA A 148 -14.72 6.85 -10.52
N PRO A 149 -14.20 7.25 -11.70
CA PRO A 149 -12.83 7.74 -11.83
C PRO A 149 -12.47 8.90 -10.89
N GLN A 150 -13.44 9.77 -10.58
CA GLN A 150 -13.26 10.87 -9.62
C GLN A 150 -13.04 10.35 -8.19
N ASN A 151 -13.77 9.30 -7.79
CA ASN A 151 -13.61 8.68 -6.48
C ASN A 151 -12.28 7.95 -6.37
N LEU A 152 -11.85 7.23 -7.42
CA LEU A 152 -10.52 6.63 -7.47
C LEU A 152 -9.43 7.71 -7.34
N SER A 153 -9.54 8.79 -8.11
CA SER A 153 -8.60 9.91 -8.05
C SER A 153 -8.53 10.56 -6.67
N ALA A 154 -9.67 10.71 -6.01
CA ALA A 154 -9.77 11.25 -4.65
C ALA A 154 -9.08 10.31 -3.62
N GLN A 155 -9.32 8.99 -3.73
CA GLN A 155 -8.66 8.00 -2.86
C GLN A 155 -7.14 8.03 -3.03
N LEU A 156 -6.64 8.02 -4.28
CA LEU A 156 -5.20 8.07 -4.57
C LEU A 156 -4.56 9.37 -4.07
N THR A 157 -5.26 10.50 -4.21
CA THR A 157 -4.81 11.79 -3.66
C THR A 157 -4.74 11.76 -2.13
N ALA A 158 -5.67 11.05 -1.49
CA ALA A 158 -5.69 10.86 -0.04
C ALA A 158 -4.75 9.75 0.45
N GLY A 159 -3.89 9.18 -0.41
CA GLY A 159 -2.95 8.10 -0.06
C GLY A 159 -3.65 6.80 0.34
N ARG A 160 -4.88 6.58 -0.15
CA ARG A 160 -5.73 5.45 0.24
C ARG A 160 -6.06 4.59 -0.97
N LEU A 161 -6.10 3.30 -0.74
CA LEU A 161 -6.67 2.33 -1.67
C LEU A 161 -7.21 1.17 -0.85
N THR A 162 -8.42 0.74 -1.13
CA THR A 162 -9.01 -0.43 -0.47
C THR A 162 -8.30 -1.72 -0.92
N PRO A 163 -8.23 -2.77 -0.08
CA PRO A 163 -7.54 -4.01 -0.44
C PRO A 163 -8.02 -4.65 -1.76
N GLU A 164 -9.31 -4.60 -2.07
CA GLU A 164 -9.89 -5.15 -3.30
C GLU A 164 -9.46 -4.35 -4.53
N LEU A 165 -9.46 -3.02 -4.44
CA LEU A 165 -8.94 -2.16 -5.52
C LEU A 165 -7.43 -2.34 -5.70
N ALA A 166 -6.70 -2.54 -4.60
CA ALA A 166 -5.25 -2.80 -4.65
C ALA A 166 -4.96 -4.14 -5.34
N LEU A 167 -5.73 -5.17 -4.99
CA LEU A 167 -5.63 -6.49 -5.61
C LEU A 167 -6.00 -6.46 -7.09
N GLU A 168 -7.09 -5.76 -7.44
CA GLU A 168 -7.50 -5.64 -8.83
C GLU A 168 -6.53 -4.82 -9.67
N ALA A 169 -5.95 -3.75 -9.10
CA ALA A 169 -4.88 -3.00 -9.76
C ALA A 169 -3.67 -3.90 -10.04
N ALA A 170 -3.28 -4.74 -9.07
CA ALA A 170 -2.19 -5.69 -9.24
C ALA A 170 -2.52 -6.75 -10.32
N ARG A 171 -3.75 -7.26 -10.37
CA ARG A 171 -4.20 -8.19 -11.43
C ARG A 171 -4.11 -7.56 -12.81
N LEU A 172 -4.62 -6.34 -12.97
CA LEU A 172 -4.61 -5.63 -14.24
C LEU A 172 -3.19 -5.31 -14.72
N ALA A 173 -2.30 -4.95 -13.80
CA ALA A 173 -0.90 -4.65 -14.10
C ALA A 173 0.01 -5.90 -14.22
N GLY A 174 -0.48 -7.09 -13.86
CA GLY A 174 0.28 -8.33 -13.91
C GLY A 174 1.44 -8.42 -12.89
N VAL A 175 1.43 -7.58 -11.86
CA VAL A 175 2.44 -7.56 -10.78
C VAL A 175 2.04 -8.49 -9.63
N SER A 176 2.82 -8.52 -8.54
CA SER A 176 2.44 -9.32 -7.37
C SER A 176 1.11 -8.85 -6.79
N LEU A 177 0.21 -9.80 -6.54
CA LEU A 177 -1.07 -9.56 -5.89
C LEU A 177 -0.94 -9.03 -4.46
N ALA A 178 0.20 -9.26 -3.81
CA ALA A 178 0.46 -8.82 -2.45
C ALA A 178 1.01 -7.38 -2.37
N SER A 179 1.65 -6.85 -3.43
CA SER A 179 2.30 -5.54 -3.42
C SER A 179 1.34 -4.40 -3.02
N GLY A 180 0.12 -4.42 -3.58
CA GLY A 180 -0.91 -3.43 -3.23
C GLY A 180 -1.28 -3.43 -1.75
N LEU A 181 -1.22 -4.60 -1.10
CA LEU A 181 -1.50 -4.75 0.34
C LEU A 181 -0.34 -4.26 1.20
N VAL A 182 0.90 -4.38 0.71
CA VAL A 182 2.09 -3.82 1.35
C VAL A 182 2.05 -2.30 1.33
N VAL A 183 1.83 -1.69 0.16
CA VAL A 183 1.88 -0.22 0.02
C VAL A 183 0.70 0.50 0.68
N THR A 184 -0.38 -0.23 0.98
CA THR A 184 -1.52 0.24 1.79
C THR A 184 -1.34 0.00 3.28
N ASN A 185 -0.19 -0.55 3.71
CA ASN A 185 0.14 -0.92 5.09
C ASN A 185 -0.80 -1.97 5.71
N LEU A 186 -1.49 -2.76 4.89
CA LEU A 186 -2.33 -3.85 5.42
C LEU A 186 -1.44 -5.01 5.88
N ILE A 187 -0.45 -5.36 5.06
CA ILE A 187 0.57 -6.37 5.36
C ILE A 187 1.96 -5.74 5.33
N THR A 188 2.90 -6.35 6.04
CA THR A 188 4.30 -5.94 6.04
C THR A 188 4.98 -6.34 4.73
N PRO A 189 6.11 -5.72 4.35
CA PRO A 189 6.87 -6.11 3.16
C PRO A 189 7.23 -7.61 3.16
N SER A 190 7.70 -8.14 4.30
CA SER A 190 8.04 -9.56 4.42
C SER A 190 6.83 -10.48 4.25
N GLU A 191 5.67 -10.12 4.81
CA GLU A 191 4.42 -10.88 4.61
C GLU A 191 3.93 -10.81 3.15
N GLY A 192 4.32 -9.78 2.40
CA GLY A 192 4.01 -9.64 0.98
C GLY A 192 5.05 -10.22 0.02
N GLY A 193 6.09 -10.89 0.54
CA GLY A 193 7.17 -11.45 -0.27
C GLY A 193 8.17 -10.43 -0.82
N TRP A 194 8.20 -9.21 -0.26
CA TRP A 194 9.19 -8.21 -0.65
C TRP A 194 10.56 -8.51 -0.01
N PRO A 195 11.66 -8.47 -0.78
CA PRO A 195 12.99 -8.68 -0.24
C PRO A 195 13.43 -7.50 0.63
N ALA A 196 14.08 -7.78 1.77
CA ALA A 196 14.51 -6.76 2.73
C ALA A 196 15.32 -5.62 2.08
N GLU A 197 16.34 -5.99 1.30
CA GLU A 197 17.22 -5.04 0.59
C GLU A 197 16.73 -4.71 -0.84
N GLY A 198 15.47 -5.00 -1.15
CA GLY A 198 14.91 -4.80 -2.50
C GLY A 198 15.07 -3.36 -2.99
N ARG A 199 14.69 -2.40 -2.15
CA ARG A 199 14.76 -0.97 -2.48
C ARG A 199 16.19 -0.52 -2.74
N HIS A 200 17.13 -0.92 -1.88
CA HIS A 200 18.55 -0.60 -2.02
C HIS A 200 19.15 -1.19 -3.30
N ARG A 201 18.85 -2.45 -3.62
CA ARG A 201 19.31 -3.09 -4.87
C ARG A 201 18.68 -2.47 -6.13
N ALA A 202 17.39 -2.16 -6.10
CA ALA A 202 16.70 -1.56 -7.25
C ALA A 202 17.21 -0.13 -7.52
N LEU A 203 17.40 0.66 -6.47
CA LEU A 203 17.93 2.02 -6.59
C LEU A 203 19.41 2.01 -6.99
N GLY A 204 20.20 1.08 -6.46
CA GLY A 204 21.61 0.88 -6.79
C GLY A 204 21.86 0.59 -8.27
N ARG A 205 20.94 -0.10 -8.93
CA ARG A 205 20.99 -0.42 -10.37
C ARG A 205 20.70 0.76 -11.29
N LYS A 206 20.19 1.89 -10.78
CA LYS A 206 19.99 3.09 -11.61
C LYS A 206 21.34 3.67 -12.03
N SER A 207 21.45 4.07 -13.30
CA SER A 207 22.54 4.93 -13.76
C SER A 207 22.41 6.31 -13.11
N ASP A 208 23.48 7.12 -13.15
CA ASP A 208 23.43 8.48 -12.61
C ASP A 208 22.45 9.36 -13.39
N ALA A 209 22.39 9.18 -14.71
CA ALA A 209 21.42 9.86 -15.56
C ALA A 209 19.98 9.51 -15.17
N ASP A 210 19.66 8.21 -15.01
CA ASP A 210 18.33 7.78 -14.60
C ASP A 210 17.98 8.23 -13.18
N LEU A 211 18.96 8.28 -12.28
CA LEU A 211 18.76 8.74 -10.92
C LEU A 211 18.44 10.24 -10.88
N VAL A 212 19.11 11.06 -11.69
CA VAL A 212 18.80 12.50 -11.82
C VAL A 212 17.43 12.71 -12.44
N LEU A 213 17.05 11.94 -13.47
CA LEU A 213 15.71 12.01 -14.06
C LEU A 213 14.63 11.62 -13.05
N LEU A 214 14.87 10.54 -12.29
CA LEU A 214 13.98 10.13 -11.19
C LEU A 214 13.84 11.25 -10.14
N ALA A 215 14.95 11.89 -9.75
CA ALA A 215 14.93 13.00 -8.80
C ALA A 215 14.11 14.19 -9.31
N ARG A 216 14.31 14.58 -10.58
CA ARG A 216 13.54 15.63 -11.25
C ARG A 216 12.04 15.31 -11.22
N ASP A 217 11.65 14.12 -11.68
CA ASP A 217 10.23 13.75 -11.79
C ASP A 217 9.55 13.72 -10.40
N ARG A 218 10.27 13.30 -9.35
CA ARG A 218 9.78 13.34 -7.97
C ARG A 218 9.62 14.77 -7.45
N LEU A 219 10.57 15.65 -7.73
CA LEU A 219 10.50 17.06 -7.34
C LEU A 219 9.38 17.80 -8.08
N ASP A 220 9.17 17.54 -9.36
CA ASP A 220 8.06 18.11 -10.13
C ASP A 220 6.70 17.70 -9.53
N GLY A 221 6.58 16.42 -9.13
CA GLY A 221 5.40 15.92 -8.43
C GLY A 221 5.18 16.61 -7.08
N LEU A 222 6.23 16.77 -6.29
CA LEU A 222 6.20 17.47 -5.00
C LEU A 222 5.80 18.95 -5.18
N GLY A 223 6.40 19.66 -6.13
CA GLY A 223 6.09 21.06 -6.40
C GLY A 223 4.63 21.28 -6.79
N LYS A 224 4.06 20.39 -7.61
CA LYS A 224 2.62 20.42 -7.95
C LYS A 224 1.74 20.19 -6.72
N ALA A 225 2.12 19.28 -5.83
CA ALA A 225 1.37 19.00 -4.61
C ALA A 225 1.40 20.19 -3.63
N LEU A 226 2.57 20.80 -3.44
CA LEU A 226 2.74 21.98 -2.57
C LEU A 226 1.92 23.18 -3.06
N LYS A 227 2.00 23.51 -4.36
CA LYS A 227 1.16 24.58 -4.95
C LYS A 227 -0.33 24.36 -4.73
N LYS A 228 -0.79 23.11 -4.81
CA LYS A 228 -2.20 22.78 -4.56
C LYS A 228 -2.59 22.99 -3.10
N LEU A 229 -1.71 22.68 -2.15
CA LEU A 229 -1.92 22.92 -0.72
C LEU A 229 -1.96 24.42 -0.41
N GLU A 230 -1.05 25.20 -0.98
CA GLU A 230 -1.02 26.67 -0.84
C GLU A 230 -2.33 27.30 -1.35
N LEU A 231 -2.80 26.89 -2.53
CA LEU A 231 -4.07 27.36 -3.10
C LEU A 231 -5.29 26.96 -2.26
N ALA A 232 -5.29 25.76 -1.68
CA ALA A 232 -6.36 25.33 -0.79
C ALA A 232 -6.39 26.16 0.49
N HIS A 233 -5.22 26.43 1.07
CA HIS A 233 -5.08 27.26 2.26
C HIS A 233 -5.55 28.70 2.03
N SER A 234 -5.15 29.32 0.93
CA SER A 234 -5.61 30.66 0.54
C SER A 234 -7.13 30.72 0.41
N ARG A 235 -7.76 29.72 -0.21
CA ARG A 235 -9.22 29.69 -0.37
C ARG A 235 -9.96 29.50 0.94
N ASP A 236 -9.42 28.69 1.85
CA ASP A 236 -9.99 28.50 3.19
C ASP A 236 -9.90 29.82 3.97
N GLN A 237 -8.76 30.52 3.90
CA GLN A 237 -8.59 31.83 4.53
C GLN A 237 -9.58 32.87 3.99
N ASP A 238 -9.72 32.99 2.67
CA ASP A 238 -10.71 33.89 2.05
C ASP A 238 -12.13 33.58 2.51
N LEU A 239 -12.48 32.30 2.70
CA LEU A 239 -13.79 31.87 3.19
C LEU A 239 -14.03 32.29 4.64
N TRP A 240 -13.00 32.19 5.49
CA TRP A 240 -13.08 32.63 6.88
C TRP A 240 -13.17 34.16 6.98
N GLU A 241 -12.45 34.90 6.14
CA GLU A 241 -12.49 36.36 6.10
C GLU A 241 -13.84 36.89 5.60
N ASN A 242 -14.54 36.16 4.73
CA ASN A 242 -15.88 36.54 4.24
C ASN A 242 -17.05 36.10 5.14
N LEU A 243 -16.79 35.31 6.19
CA LEU A 243 -17.78 34.88 7.19
C LEU A 243 -17.69 35.69 8.50
N GLY A 244 -16.76 36.64 8.59
CA GLY A 244 -16.54 37.56 9.72
C GLY A 244 -17.15 38.94 9.51
#